data_AF-A0A2D8XMQ3-F1
#
_entry.id   AF-A0A2D8XMQ3-F1
#
_cell.length_a   1.000
_cell.length_b   1.000
_cell.length_c   1.000
_cell.angle_alpha   90.00
_cell.angle_beta   90.00
_cell.angle_gamma   90.00
#
_symmetry.space_group_name_H-M   'P 1'
#
loop_
_entity.id
_entity.type
_entity.pdbx_description
1 polymer ?
#
loop_
_entity_poly.entity_id
_entity_poly.type
_entity_poly.pdbx_seq_one_letter_code
_entity_poly.pdbx_strand_id
1 'polypeptide(L)'
;MSVQITTAFVEQYKGNVEHLVQQKGSRLRDSVRLEQVTGKNAYFEQLGTTVASKRTSRHSDTPRLDVPHARRRVSLVDYDWADLNGVAA
;
A
#
# COMPACT_ATOMS: atom_id res chain seq x y z
N MET A 1 -13.29 42.41 22.78
CA MET A 1 -12.44 41.40 22.12
C MET A 1 -13.27 40.13 21.97
N SER A 2 -13.51 39.68 20.73
CA SER A 2 -14.33 38.50 20.42
C SER A 2 -13.48 37.23 20.50
N VAL A 3 -13.97 36.23 21.23
CA VAL A 3 -13.37 34.88 21.37
C VAL A 3 -13.57 34.00 20.14
N GLN A 4 -14.42 34.41 19.18
CA GLN A 4 -14.67 33.68 17.93
C GLN A 4 -13.56 33.88 16.89
N ILE A 5 -12.78 34.96 17.00
CA ILE A 5 -11.69 35.24 16.07
C ILE A 5 -10.57 34.20 16.24
N THR A 6 -10.27 33.80 17.48
CA THR A 6 -9.28 32.77 17.78
C THR A 6 -9.68 31.37 17.28
N THR A 7 -10.97 31.02 17.28
CA THR A 7 -11.43 29.72 16.77
C THR A 7 -11.34 29.64 15.26
N ALA A 8 -11.66 30.72 14.54
CA ALA A 8 -11.53 30.79 13.09
C ALA A 8 -10.09 30.56 12.61
N PHE A 9 -9.09 31.07 13.34
CA PHE A 9 -7.68 30.82 13.02
C PHE A 9 -7.26 29.36 13.22
N VAL A 10 -7.83 28.68 14.23
CA VAL A 10 -7.58 27.24 14.46
C VAL A 10 -8.21 26.39 13.36
N GLU A 11 -9.44 26.71 12.95
CA GLU A 11 -10.13 26.02 11.84
C GLU A 11 -9.41 26.23 10.50
N GLN A 12 -8.96 27.45 10.22
CA GLN A 12 -8.19 27.76 9.02
C GLN A 12 -6.86 27.00 9.00
N TYR A 13 -6.14 26.93 10.13
CA TYR A 13 -4.90 26.15 10.22
C TYR A 13 -5.16 24.66 9.97
N LYS A 14 -6.21 24.10 10.58
CA LYS A 14 -6.61 22.70 10.39
C LYS A 14 -6.90 22.41 8.91
N GLY A 15 -7.74 23.22 8.27
CA GLY A 15 -8.07 23.05 6.85
C GLY A 15 -6.85 23.14 5.94
N ASN A 16 -5.93 24.07 6.21
CA ASN A 16 -4.69 24.18 5.44
C ASN A 16 -3.78 22.94 5.61
N VAL A 17 -3.66 22.41 6.83
CA VAL A 17 -2.87 21.19 7.08
C VAL A 17 -3.50 19.99 6.37
N GLU A 18 -4.83 19.83 6.44
CA GLU A 18 -5.55 18.76 5.75
C GLU A 18 -5.36 18.86 4.23
N HIS A 19 -5.46 20.04 3.64
CA HIS A 19 -5.22 20.26 2.21
C HIS A 19 -3.76 19.96 1.79
N LEU A 20 -2.77 20.38 2.58
CA LEU A 20 -1.36 20.12 2.28
C LEU A 20 -1.01 18.63 2.41
N VAL A 21 -1.59 17.92 3.38
CA VAL A 21 -1.41 16.47 3.55
C VAL A 21 -2.03 15.71 2.39
N GLN A 22 -3.16 16.15 1.83
CA GLN A 22 -3.76 15.54 0.64
C GLN A 22 -2.88 15.72 -0.61
N GLN A 23 -2.19 16.86 -0.76
CA GLN A 23 -1.29 17.11 -1.90
C GLN A 23 -0.06 16.20 -1.87
N LYS A 24 0.43 15.85 -0.67
CA LYS A 24 1.58 14.97 -0.52
C LYS A 24 1.12 13.52 -0.51
N GLY A 25 1.37 12.81 -1.62
CA GLY A 25 1.10 11.38 -1.74
C GLY A 25 1.76 10.54 -0.64
N SER A 26 1.33 9.28 -0.52
CA SER A 26 1.81 8.35 0.52
C SER A 26 3.33 8.27 0.56
N ARG A 27 3.92 8.45 1.74
CA ARG A 27 5.38 8.35 1.96
C ARG A 27 5.93 6.96 1.65
N LEU A 28 5.09 5.94 1.68
CA LEU A 28 5.48 4.56 1.41
C LEU A 28 5.35 4.20 -0.07
N ARG A 29 4.82 5.08 -0.92
CA ARG A 29 4.52 4.80 -2.33
C ARG A 29 5.73 4.27 -3.10
N ASP A 30 6.91 4.82 -2.83
CA ASP A 30 8.17 4.42 -3.50
C ASP A 30 8.80 3.16 -2.89
N SER A 31 8.37 2.78 -1.69
CA SER A 31 8.87 1.59 -0.99
C SER A 31 8.03 0.32 -1.24
N VAL A 32 6.92 0.45 -1.98
CA VAL A 32 5.99 -0.66 -2.23
C VAL A 32 5.85 -0.95 -3.73
N ARG A 33 5.64 -2.22 -4.06
CA ARG A 33 5.33 -2.63 -5.44
C ARG A 33 3.90 -2.25 -5.78
N LEU A 34 3.71 -1.63 -6.94
CA LEU A 34 2.40 -1.36 -7.51
C LEU A 34 2.16 -2.33 -8.66
N GLU A 35 1.04 -3.04 -8.61
CA GLU A 35 0.66 -4.02 -9.61
C GLU A 35 -0.86 -3.94 -9.81
N GLN A 36 -1.29 -3.91 -11.06
CA GLN A 36 -2.72 -3.91 -11.39
C GLN A 36 -3.23 -5.34 -11.40
N VAL A 37 -4.27 -5.60 -10.61
CA VAL A 37 -4.90 -6.92 -10.50
C VAL A 37 -6.28 -6.87 -11.13
N THR A 38 -6.55 -7.81 -12.03
CA THR A 38 -7.86 -7.99 -12.66
C THR A 38 -8.49 -9.29 -12.13
N GLY A 39 -9.70 -9.21 -11.55
CA GLY A 39 -10.45 -10.36 -11.04
C GLY A 39 -10.71 -10.32 -9.53
N LYS A 40 -11.32 -11.38 -8.97
CA LYS A 40 -11.75 -11.41 -7.56
C LYS A 40 -10.64 -11.70 -6.55
N ASN A 41 -9.57 -12.37 -6.97
CA ASN A 41 -8.47 -12.77 -6.10
C ASN A 41 -7.14 -12.60 -6.83
N ALA A 42 -6.12 -12.13 -6.11
CA ALA A 42 -4.71 -12.17 -6.51
C ALA A 42 -3.90 -13.04 -5.56
N TYR A 43 -2.76 -13.54 -6.05
CA TYR A 43 -1.81 -14.27 -5.23
C TYR A 43 -0.41 -13.69 -5.41
N PHE A 44 0.29 -13.52 -4.31
CA PHE A 44 1.66 -13.03 -4.28
C PHE A 44 2.57 -14.07 -3.63
N GLU A 45 3.69 -14.36 -4.29
CA GLU A 45 4.70 -15.29 -3.80
C GLU A 45 5.73 -14.56 -2.94
N GLN A 46 5.96 -15.08 -1.74
CA GLN A 46 7.06 -14.69 -0.87
C GLN A 46 8.13 -15.77 -0.94
N LEU A 47 9.25 -15.42 -1.58
CA LEU A 47 10.45 -16.26 -1.59
C LEU A 47 11.26 -16.00 -0.31
N GLY A 48 11.65 -17.07 0.37
CA GLY A 48 12.59 -16.99 1.49
C GLY A 48 13.97 -16.47 1.05
N THR A 49 14.74 -15.94 2.00
CA THR A 49 16.13 -15.54 1.76
C THR A 49 16.99 -16.79 1.52
N THR A 50 17.74 -16.81 0.43
CA THR A 50 18.73 -17.84 0.14
C THR A 50 20.12 -17.22 -0.01
N VAL A 51 21.15 -17.97 0.39
CA VAL A 51 22.55 -17.55 0.30
C VAL A 51 23.26 -18.43 -0.73
N ALA A 52 24.06 -17.82 -1.59
CA ALA A 52 24.84 -18.55 -2.57
C ALA A 52 25.88 -19.45 -1.89
N SER A 53 25.87 -20.74 -2.21
CA SER A 53 26.89 -21.70 -1.74
C SER A 53 28.11 -21.68 -2.65
N LYS A 54 29.31 -21.64 -2.05
CA LYS A 54 30.58 -21.67 -2.78
C LYS A 54 30.82 -23.08 -3.34
N ARG A 55 31.09 -23.17 -4.64
CA ARG A 55 31.49 -24.44 -5.27
C ARG A 55 32.89 -24.82 -4.79
N THR A 56 33.00 -25.92 -4.04
CA THR A 56 34.26 -26.38 -3.41
C THR A 56 35.12 -27.26 -4.33
N SER A 57 34.55 -27.87 -5.38
CA SER A 57 35.31 -28.65 -6.37
C SER A 57 34.85 -28.39 -7.80
N ARG A 58 35.72 -28.61 -8.80
CA ARG A 58 35.45 -28.30 -10.21
C ARG A 58 34.31 -29.14 -10.83
N HIS A 59 34.00 -30.30 -10.24
CA HIS A 59 33.02 -31.27 -10.77
C HIS A 59 32.03 -31.77 -9.72
N SER A 60 31.80 -31.01 -8.63
CA SER A 60 30.78 -31.37 -7.66
C SER A 60 29.39 -31.08 -8.19
N ASP A 61 28.43 -31.93 -7.82
CA ASP A 61 27.02 -31.70 -8.05
C ASP A 61 26.58 -30.35 -7.49
N THR A 62 25.64 -29.71 -8.20
CA THR A 62 25.07 -28.45 -7.76
C THR A 62 24.15 -28.72 -6.56
N PRO A 63 24.43 -28.14 -5.39
CA PRO A 63 23.55 -28.33 -4.24
C PRO A 63 22.18 -27.72 -4.55
N ARG A 64 21.13 -28.54 -4.42
CA ARG A 64 19.75 -28.06 -4.47
C ARG A 64 19.46 -27.34 -3.16
N LEU A 65 19.08 -26.07 -3.26
CA LEU A 65 18.66 -25.26 -2.13
C LEU A 65 17.15 -25.18 -2.18
N ASP A 66 16.47 -25.87 -1.26
CA ASP A 66 15.03 -25.75 -1.09
C ASP A 66 14.74 -24.48 -0.31
N VAL A 67 14.34 -23.43 -1.02
CA VAL A 67 13.95 -22.16 -0.42
C VAL A 67 12.50 -22.30 0.05
N PRO A 68 12.15 -21.90 1.28
CA PRO A 68 10.74 -21.92 1.69
C PRO A 68 9.95 -20.91 0.84
N HIS A 69 8.89 -21.41 0.21
CA HIS A 69 7.94 -20.62 -0.57
C HIS A 69 6.66 -20.45 0.24
N ALA A 70 6.22 -19.20 0.43
CA ALA A 70 4.93 -18.90 1.05
C ALA A 70 4.08 -18.08 0.09
N ARG A 71 2.87 -18.58 -0.21
CA ARG A 71 1.92 -17.91 -1.09
C ARG A 71 0.85 -17.20 -0.27
N ARG A 72 0.65 -15.90 -0.50
CA ARG A 72 -0.41 -15.11 0.15
C ARG A 72 -1.52 -14.77 -0.85
N ARG A 73 -2.77 -15.03 -0.46
CA ARG A 73 -3.96 -14.63 -1.23
C ARG A 73 -4.45 -13.27 -0.76
N VAL A 74 -4.77 -12.40 -1.73
CA VAL A 74 -5.50 -11.15 -1.50
C VAL A 74 -6.83 -11.25 -2.24
N SER A 75 -7.90 -10.82 -1.59
CA SER A 75 -9.26 -10.77 -2.17
C SER A 75 -9.64 -9.30 -2.36
N LEU A 76 -10.17 -8.97 -3.53
CA LEU A 76 -10.66 -7.63 -3.83
C LEU A 76 -12.11 -7.48 -3.36
N VAL A 77 -12.42 -6.31 -2.80
CA VAL A 77 -13.78 -5.93 -2.36
C VAL A 77 -14.12 -4.63 -3.06
N ASP A 78 -15.23 -4.64 -3.79
CA ASP A 78 -15.78 -3.46 -4.43
C ASP A 78 -16.68 -2.74 -3.42
N TYR A 79 -16.47 -1.44 -3.23
CA TYR A 79 -17.29 -0.59 -2.37
C TYR A 79 -18.11 0.35 -3.24
N ASP A 80 -19.42 0.19 -3.20
CA ASP A 80 -20.36 1.13 -3.82
C ASP A 80 -20.89 2.11 -2.78
N TRP A 81 -21.00 3.38 -3.18
CA TRP A 81 -21.59 4.45 -2.39
C TRP A 81 -22.66 5.13 -3.25
N ALA A 82 -23.89 5.18 -2.73
CA ALA A 82 -24.98 5.95 -3.29
C ALA A 82 -25.34 7.07 -2.30
N ASP A 83 -25.10 8.32 -2.70
CA ASP A 83 -25.61 9.47 -1.97
C ASP A 83 -26.97 9.88 -2.55
N LEU A 84 -28.04 9.63 -1.80
CA LEU A 84 -29.38 10.10 -2.13
C LEU A 84 -29.61 11.49 -1.52
N ASN A 85 -28.83 12.48 -1.96
CA ASN A 85 -29.14 13.87 -1.68
C ASN A 85 -30.05 14.40 -2.79
N GLY A 86 -31.35 14.29 -2.55
CA GLY A 86 -32.40 14.69 -3.49
C GLY A 86 -32.36 16.18 -3.84
N VAL A 87 -32.42 16.45 -5.13
CA VAL A 87 -33.11 17.63 -5.68
C VAL A 87 -33.95 17.11 -6.83
N ALA A 88 -35.27 17.13 -6.62
CA ALA A 88 -36.22 17.09 -7.71
C ALA A 88 -36.03 18.33 -8.57
N ALA A 89 -35.91 18.14 -9.87
CA ALA A 89 -36.19 19.15 -10.89
C ALA A 89 -37.35 18.63 -11.74
#